data_AF-A0A0P7BR05-F1
#
_entry.id   AF-A0A0P7BR05-F1
#
_cell.length_a   1.000
_cell.length_b   1.000
_cell.length_c   1.000
_cell.angle_alpha   90.00
_cell.angle_beta   90.00
_cell.angle_gamma   90.00
#
_symmetry.space_group_name_H-M   'P 1'
#
loop_
_entity.id
_entity.type
_entity.pdbx_description
1 polymer ?
#
loop_
_entity_poly.entity_id
_entity_poly.type
_entity_poly.pdbx_seq_one_letter_code
_entity_poly.pdbx_strand_id
1 'polypeptide(L)' 'MGLVDAKNNVPQHQRFYQSAYKAHTRLWMINPRSRYILTPYLIILWGSAAAGLYGAGRKVLGYKTYFGKE' A
#
# COMPACT_ATOMS: atom_id res chain seq x y z
N MET A 1 19.45 -23.62 13.15
CA MET A 1 20.16 -22.34 13.34
C MET A 1 19.53 -21.23 12.48
N GLY A 2 18.24 -20.90 12.69
CA GLY A 2 17.50 -19.92 11.87
C GLY A 2 17.39 -18.52 12.48
N LEU A 3 17.68 -18.40 13.78
CA LEU A 3 17.63 -17.15 14.55
C LEU A 3 18.88 -16.97 15.43
N VAL A 4 19.40 -18.07 15.99
CA VAL A 4 20.69 -18.11 16.71
C VAL A 4 21.83 -18.25 15.69
N ASP A 5 22.84 -17.38 15.79
CA ASP A 5 24.01 -17.26 14.90
C ASP A 5 23.70 -16.98 13.41
N ALA A 6 22.53 -16.40 13.13
CA ALA A 6 22.20 -15.96 11.78
C ALA A 6 23.13 -14.81 11.34
N LYS A 7 23.59 -14.85 10.09
CA LYS A 7 24.42 -13.79 9.52
C LYS A 7 23.70 -12.44 9.61
N ASN A 8 24.36 -11.45 10.19
CA ASN A 8 23.84 -10.09 10.24
C ASN A 8 23.84 -9.47 8.83
N ASN A 9 22.63 -9.25 8.29
CA ASN A 9 22.41 -8.61 6.99
C ASN A 9 22.02 -7.12 7.10
N VAL A 10 21.99 -6.55 8.31
CA VAL A 10 21.57 -5.16 8.55
C VAL A 10 22.44 -4.16 7.78
N PRO A 11 23.78 -4.21 7.81
CA PRO A 11 24.61 -3.25 7.08
C PRO A 11 24.42 -3.29 5.55
N GLN A 12 24.04 -4.44 5.01
CA GLN A 12 23.74 -4.63 3.59
C GLN A 12 22.42 -3.93 3.24
N HIS A 13 21.38 -4.14 4.04
CA HIS A 13 20.10 -3.46 3.87
C HIS A 13 20.24 -1.94 4.07
N GLN A 14 20.98 -1.50 5.09
CA GLN A 14 21.24 -0.08 5.32
C GLN A 14 21.89 0.59 4.11
N ARG A 15 22.95 -0.01 3.53
CA ARG A 15 23.59 0.51 2.32
C ARG A 15 22.63 0.59 1.14
N PHE A 16 21.81 -0.46 0.94
CA PHE A 16 20.82 -0.51 -0.13
C PHE A 16 19.73 0.57 0.00
N TYR A 17 19.14 0.73 1.19
CA TYR A 17 18.10 1.74 1.42
C TYR A 17 18.69 3.17 1.41
N GLN A 18 19.87 3.37 1.99
CA GLN A 18 20.50 4.69 2.03
C GLN A 18 20.96 5.15 0.64
N SER A 19 21.46 4.25 -0.22
CA SER A 19 21.85 4.64 -1.59
C SER A 19 20.64 5.07 -2.42
N ALA A 20 19.53 4.34 -2.33
CA ALA A 20 18.29 4.68 -3.02
C ALA A 20 17.65 5.95 -2.44
N TYR A 21 17.71 6.15 -1.12
CA TYR A 21 17.22 7.36 -0.47
C TYR A 21 18.03 8.60 -0.86
N LYS A 22 19.35 8.49 -1.02
CA LYS A 22 20.20 9.56 -1.58
C LYS A 22 19.81 9.93 -3.01
N ALA A 23 19.29 8.98 -3.79
CA ALA A 23 18.68 9.22 -5.10
C ALA A 23 17.22 9.73 -5.02
N HIS A 24 16.78 10.19 -3.85
CA HIS A 24 15.44 10.73 -3.59
C HIS A 24 14.28 9.78 -3.88
N THR A 25 14.53 8.47 -3.91
CA THR A 25 13.43 7.49 -4.01
C THR A 25 12.70 7.40 -2.67
N ARG A 26 11.36 7.36 -2.70
CA ARG A 26 10.54 7.24 -1.49
C ARG A 26 10.78 5.88 -0.83
N LEU A 27 10.83 5.84 0.50
CA LEU A 27 11.15 4.63 1.25
C LEU A 27 10.30 3.41 0.84
N TRP A 28 8.99 3.61 0.66
CA TRP A 28 8.08 2.54 0.24
C TRP A 28 8.26 2.09 -1.21
N MET A 29 9.03 2.81 -2.04
CA MET A 29 9.31 2.46 -3.44
C MET A 29 10.69 1.81 -3.65
N ILE A 30 11.55 1.78 -2.62
CA ILE A 30 12.96 1.36 -2.76
C ILE A 30 13.10 -0.14 -3.06
N ASN A 31 12.28 -0.99 -2.43
CA ASN A 31 12.42 -2.43 -2.60
C ASN A 31 11.90 -2.89 -3.97
N PRO A 32 12.55 -3.83 -4.68
CA PRO A 32 12.03 -4.35 -5.95
C PRO A 32 10.62 -4.94 -5.82
N ARG A 33 10.29 -5.50 -4.64
CA ARG A 33 8.95 -6.04 -4.34
C ARG A 33 7.90 -4.96 -4.07
N SER A 34 8.32 -3.72 -3.81
CA SER A 34 7.41 -2.63 -3.49
C SER A 34 6.33 -2.45 -4.55
N ARG A 35 6.67 -2.57 -5.85
CA ARG A 35 5.69 -2.43 -6.93
C ARG A 35 4.59 -3.48 -6.85
N TYR A 36 4.95 -4.74 -6.61
CA TYR A 36 3.98 -5.84 -6.53
C TYR A 36 3.10 -5.76 -5.29
N ILE A 37 3.59 -5.18 -4.19
CA ILE A 37 2.81 -5.03 -2.95
C ILE A 37 1.94 -3.78 -3.00
N LEU A 38 2.50 -2.65 -3.47
CA LEU A 38 1.79 -1.37 -3.50
C LEU A 38 0.68 -1.34 -4.55
N THR A 39 0.82 -2.04 -5.68
CA THR A 39 -0.22 -2.04 -6.72
C THR A 39 -1.58 -2.53 -6.21
N PRO A 40 -1.71 -3.76 -5.63
CA PRO A 40 -2.98 -4.20 -5.08
C PRO A 40 -3.41 -3.37 -3.87
N TYR A 41 -2.48 -2.91 -3.02
CA TYR A 41 -2.80 -2.03 -1.90
C TYR A 41 -3.48 -0.73 -2.36
N LEU A 42 -2.94 -0.06 -3.38
CA LEU A 42 -3.49 1.19 -3.90
C LEU A 42 -4.86 0.99 -4.58
N ILE A 43 -5.06 -0.15 -5.27
CA ILE A 43 -6.36 -0.49 -5.86
C ILE A 43 -7.42 -0.64 -4.77
N ILE A 44 -7.11 -1.35 -3.68
CA ILE A 44 -8.05 -1.55 -2.58
C ILE A 44 -8.29 -0.23 -1.84
N LEU A 45 -7.23 0.54 -1.57
CA LEU A 45 -7.34 1.82 -0.87
C LEU A 45 -8.25 2.79 -1.62
N TRP A 46 -7.93 3.08 -2.87
CA TRP A 46 -8.72 4.03 -3.66
C TRP A 46 -10.06 3.47 -4.09
N GLY A 47 -10.15 2.15 -4.36
CA GLY A 47 -11.40 1.47 -4.66
C GLY A 47 -12.39 1.56 -3.50
N SER A 48 -11.94 1.31 -2.26
CA SER A 48 -12.78 1.42 -1.06
C SER A 48 -13.16 2.86 -0.73
N ALA A 49 -12.26 3.82 -0.92
CA ALA A 49 -12.58 5.23 -0.77
C ALA A 49 -13.65 5.69 -1.77
N ALA A 50 -13.49 5.36 -3.05
CA ALA A 50 -14.45 5.68 -4.09
C ALA A 50 -15.81 5.00 -3.86
N ALA A 51 -15.80 3.72 -3.47
CA ALA A 51 -17.00 3.01 -3.08
C ALA A 51 -17.69 3.72 -1.91
N GLY A 52 -16.95 4.04 -0.83
CA GLY A 52 -17.47 4.75 0.34
C GLY A 52 -18.16 6.07 -0.03
N LEU A 53 -17.51 6.89 -0.87
CA LEU A 53 -18.09 8.14 -1.36
C LEU A 53 -19.35 7.92 -2.20
N TYR A 54 -19.36 6.90 -3.06
CA TYR A 54 -20.54 6.53 -3.84
C TYR A 54 -21.70 6.10 -2.94
N GLY A 55 -21.46 5.26 -1.94
CA GLY A 55 -22.47 4.85 -0.96
C GLY A 55 -23.00 6.02 -0.14
N ALA A 56 -22.12 6.92 0.30
CA ALA A 56 -22.49 8.14 1.01
C ALA A 56 -23.35 9.07 0.14
N GLY A 57 -22.94 9.30 -1.11
CA GLY A 57 -23.69 10.12 -2.07
C GLY A 57 -25.09 9.55 -2.34
N ARG A 58 -25.18 8.24 -2.57
CA ARG A 58 -26.47 7.54 -2.69
C ARG A 58 -27.34 7.72 -1.45
N LYS A 59 -26.76 7.62 -0.26
CA LYS A 59 -27.49 7.77 1.00
C LYS A 59 -28.08 9.18 1.15
N VAL A 60 -27.33 10.21 0.78
CA VAL A 60 -27.82 11.60 0.74
C VAL A 60 -29.00 11.75 -0.22
N LEU A 61 -28.99 11.04 -1.34
CA LEU A 61 -30.07 11.03 -2.32
C LEU A 61 -31.26 10.11 -1.95
N GLY A 62 -31.24 9.48 -0.78
CA GLY A 62 -32.35 8.68 -0.25
C GLY A 62 -32.35 7.19 -0.63
N TYR A 63 -31.36 6.71 -1.39
CA TYR A 63 -31.23 5.29 -1.72
C TYR A 63 -30.81 4.47 -0.49
N LYS A 64 -31.44 3.30 -0.27
CA LYS A 64 -31.13 2.42 0.88
C LYS A 64 -30.09 1.36 0.57
N THR A 65 -29.84 1.09 -0.70
CA THR A 65 -28.90 0.05 -1.15
C THR A 65 -27.80 0.59 -2.08
N TYR A 66 -26.69 -0.15 -2.17
CA TYR A 66 -25.53 0.23 -2.97
C TYR A 66 -25.78 0.14 -4.48
N PHE A 67 -26.62 -0.82 -4.90
CA PHE A 67 -26.86 -1.13 -6.31
C PHE A 67 -28.35 -1.11 -6.70
N GLY A 68 -29.27 -1.05 -5.73
CA GLY A 68 -30.71 -1.06 -5.98
C GLY A 68 -31.30 0.34 -6.04
N LYS A 69 -32.40 0.51 -6.77
CA LYS A 69 -33.15 1.78 -6.84
C LYS A 69 -33.88 2.13 -5.54
N GLU A 70 -34.05 1.15 -4.65
CA GLU A 70 -34.75 1.31 -3.36
C GLU A 70 -33.76 1.36 -2.19
#